data_AF-A0A1A9LAW5-F1
#
_entry.id   AF-A0A1A9LAW5-F1
#
_cell.length_a   1.000
_cell.length_b   1.000
_cell.length_c   1.000
_cell.angle_alpha   90.00
_cell.angle_beta   90.00
_cell.angle_gamma   90.00
#
_symmetry.space_group_name_H-M   'P 1'
#
loop_
_entity.id
_entity.type
_entity.pdbx_description
1 polymer ?
#
loop_
_entity_poly.entity_id
_entity_poly.type
_entity_poly.pdbx_seq_one_letter_code
_entity_poly.pdbx_strand_id
1 'polypeptide(L)'
;MKKKYIPIMTENLIESIHQNPSGIKSVKINIQDRDYEVTYQLERRIHIKISPAQHLIEKPDFFEITKLPFASIIFRSPQYSLRGKKTALSENLLSNQYTRALLYFPNSKIVCCNNQISYSAEIKKKNSDQLEIIIKYFSSLLATL
;
A
#
# COMPACT_ATOMS: atom_id res chain seq x y z
N MET A 1 -27.97 3.94 -7.07
CA MET A 1 -27.11 3.28 -6.06
C MET A 1 -25.72 3.90 -6.09
N LYS A 2 -25.32 4.62 -5.04
CA LYS A 2 -23.92 5.06 -4.85
C LYS A 2 -23.59 4.93 -3.36
N LYS A 3 -23.09 3.76 -2.94
CA LYS A 3 -22.46 3.66 -1.63
C LYS A 3 -21.03 4.19 -1.76
N LYS A 4 -20.85 5.47 -1.46
CA LYS A 4 -19.53 6.00 -1.07
C LYS A 4 -19.18 5.38 0.28
N TYR A 5 -18.37 4.33 0.29
CA TYR A 5 -17.50 4.02 1.44
C TYR A 5 -16.17 4.68 1.09
N ILE A 6 -15.55 5.51 1.93
CA ILE A 6 -14.88 5.16 3.18
C ILE A 6 -14.87 6.43 4.05
N PRO A 7 -15.62 6.51 5.17
CA PRO A 7 -15.09 7.26 6.33
C PRO A 7 -15.71 6.80 7.66
N ILE A 8 -15.37 5.60 8.18
CA ILE A 8 -15.77 5.20 9.56
C ILE A 8 -14.70 4.32 10.24
N MET A 9 -13.93 3.53 9.49
CA MET A 9 -13.01 2.54 10.07
C MET A 9 -11.69 3.10 10.63
N THR A 10 -11.25 4.30 10.24
CA THR A 10 -9.91 4.79 10.58
C THR A 10 -9.83 5.57 11.89
N GLU A 11 -10.83 6.36 12.29
CA GLU A 11 -10.77 7.13 13.56
C GLU A 11 -10.60 6.21 14.77
N ASN A 12 -11.47 5.20 14.93
CA ASN A 12 -11.38 4.23 16.02
C ASN A 12 -10.06 3.44 16.03
N LEU A 13 -9.47 3.17 14.85
CA LEU A 13 -8.20 2.46 14.75
C LEU A 13 -7.03 3.38 15.13
N ILE A 14 -7.02 4.62 14.63
CA ILE A 14 -6.01 5.64 14.95
C ILE A 14 -6.04 5.97 16.45
N GLU A 15 -7.22 6.19 17.02
CA GLU A 15 -7.39 6.38 18.48
C GLU A 15 -6.86 5.18 19.26
N SER A 16 -7.18 3.95 18.83
CA SER A 16 -6.64 2.77 19.48
C SER A 16 -5.12 2.69 19.38
N ILE A 17 -4.50 3.16 18.29
CA ILE A 17 -3.05 3.18 18.12
C ILE A 17 -2.37 4.18 19.06
N HIS A 18 -3.01 5.31 19.36
CA HIS A 18 -2.50 6.29 20.32
C HIS A 18 -2.40 5.73 21.73
N GLN A 19 -3.19 4.72 22.07
CA GLN A 19 -3.07 3.95 23.32
C GLN A 19 -1.87 2.98 23.33
N ASN A 20 -1.02 3.04 22.30
CA ASN A 20 0.21 2.26 22.11
C ASN A 20 0.04 0.72 22.19
N PRO A 21 -0.98 0.12 21.55
CA PRO A 21 -1.20 -1.31 21.58
C PRO A 21 -0.13 -2.04 20.77
N SER A 22 0.00 -3.34 21.05
CA SER A 22 0.78 -4.29 20.25
C SER A 22 -0.13 -5.37 19.67
N GLY A 23 0.22 -5.91 18.50
CA GLY A 23 -0.47 -7.04 17.90
C GLY A 23 -0.84 -6.80 16.44
N ILE A 24 -1.73 -7.64 15.90
CA ILE A 24 -2.14 -7.60 14.50
C ILE A 24 -3.63 -7.29 14.43
N LYS A 25 -3.99 -6.32 13.59
CA LYS A 25 -5.39 -6.01 13.25
C LYS A 25 -5.57 -6.13 11.74
N SER A 26 -6.63 -6.79 11.31
CA SER A 26 -7.00 -6.87 9.89
C SER A 26 -8.38 -6.27 9.66
N VAL A 27 -8.54 -5.56 8.54
CA VAL A 27 -9.81 -4.96 8.11
C VAL A 27 -10.03 -5.28 6.64
N LYS A 28 -11.21 -5.79 6.30
CA LYS A 28 -11.60 -5.95 4.89
C LYS A 28 -12.16 -4.64 4.36
N ILE A 29 -11.72 -4.25 3.17
CA ILE A 29 -12.19 -3.08 2.44
C ILE A 29 -12.54 -3.47 1.01
N ASN A 30 -13.48 -2.75 0.41
CA ASN A 30 -13.80 -2.92 -1.01
C ASN A 30 -13.26 -1.70 -1.77
N ILE A 31 -12.46 -1.96 -2.82
CA ILE A 31 -11.92 -0.94 -3.71
C ILE A 31 -12.27 -1.34 -5.13
N GLN A 32 -13.06 -0.52 -5.83
CA GLN A 32 -13.48 -0.76 -7.22
C GLN A 32 -14.01 -2.17 -7.48
N ASP A 33 -15.01 -2.58 -6.69
CA ASP A 33 -15.68 -3.88 -6.80
C ASP A 33 -14.75 -5.09 -6.55
N ARG A 34 -13.57 -4.86 -5.96
CA ARG A 34 -12.63 -5.90 -5.52
C ARG A 34 -12.43 -5.84 -4.02
N ASP A 35 -12.41 -7.00 -3.39
CA ASP A 35 -12.18 -7.13 -1.96
C ASP A 35 -10.68 -7.18 -1.64
N TYR A 36 -10.29 -6.31 -0.73
CA TYR A 36 -8.94 -6.22 -0.17
C TYR A 36 -8.98 -6.43 1.33
N GLU A 37 -7.87 -6.91 1.87
CA GLU A 37 -7.60 -6.94 3.30
C GLU A 37 -6.44 -5.98 3.59
N VAL A 38 -6.66 -5.12 4.58
CA VAL A 38 -5.65 -4.24 5.16
C VAL A 38 -5.24 -4.81 6.51
N THR A 39 -3.99 -5.23 6.62
CA THR A 39 -3.40 -5.72 7.86
C THR A 39 -2.46 -4.68 8.44
N TYR A 40 -2.62 -4.40 9.73
CA TYR A 40 -1.77 -3.53 10.53
C TYR A 40 -1.08 -4.37 11.60
N GLN A 41 0.24 -4.48 11.53
CA GLN A 41 1.05 -5.05 12.60
C GLN A 41 1.60 -3.90 13.44
N LEU A 42 1.10 -3.80 14.67
CA LEU A 42 1.37 -2.73 15.63
C LEU A 42 2.52 -3.16 16.54
N GLU A 43 3.71 -2.61 16.34
CA GLU A 43 4.89 -2.86 17.18
C GLU A 43 5.54 -1.53 17.55
N ARG A 44 6.87 -1.39 17.45
CA ARG A 44 7.54 -0.08 17.53
C ARG A 44 7.09 0.84 16.40
N ARG A 45 6.80 0.25 15.24
CA ARG A 45 6.27 0.90 14.04
C ARG A 45 5.04 0.12 13.59
N ILE A 46 4.26 0.74 12.72
CA ILE A 46 3.07 0.15 12.14
C ILE A 46 3.48 -0.34 10.76
N HIS A 47 3.47 -1.66 10.58
CA HIS A 47 3.58 -2.25 9.25
C HIS A 47 2.18 -2.36 8.69
N ILE A 48 1.94 -1.69 7.56
CA ILE A 48 0.69 -1.79 6.82
C ILE A 48 0.91 -2.69 5.60
N LYS A 49 -0.02 -3.60 5.37
CA LYS A 49 -0.10 -4.41 4.16
C LYS A 49 -1.52 -4.33 3.61
N ILE A 50 -1.66 -4.03 2.33
CA ILE A 50 -2.91 -4.06 1.59
C ILE A 50 -2.75 -5.13 0.52
N SER A 51 -3.60 -6.16 0.55
CA SER A 51 -3.56 -7.25 -0.43
C SER A 51 -4.97 -7.70 -0.80
N PRO A 52 -5.18 -8.28 -2.00
CA PRO A 52 -6.46 -8.88 -2.36
C PRO A 52 -6.89 -9.91 -1.30
N ALA A 53 -8.16 -9.89 -0.92
CA ALA A 53 -8.70 -10.82 0.08
C ALA A 53 -8.75 -12.28 -0.42
N GLN A 54 -8.77 -12.46 -1.74
CA GLN A 54 -8.65 -13.76 -2.40
C GLN A 54 -7.31 -13.82 -3.13
N HIS A 55 -6.39 -14.60 -2.58
CA HIS A 55 -5.14 -14.94 -3.27
C HIS A 55 -5.44 -16.00 -4.32
N LEU A 56 -5.39 -15.62 -5.60
CA LEU A 56 -5.35 -16.60 -6.69
C LEU A 56 -3.94 -17.17 -6.71
N ILE A 57 -3.79 -18.38 -6.17
CA ILE A 57 -2.54 -19.14 -6.10
C ILE A 57 -2.21 -19.65 -7.50
N GLU A 58 -1.71 -18.80 -8.39
CA GLU A 58 -1.00 -19.27 -9.58
C GLU A 58 0.18 -18.33 -9.87
N LYS A 59 1.39 -18.90 -9.80
CA LYS A 59 2.63 -18.27 -10.29
C LYS A 59 2.64 -18.35 -11.82
N PRO A 60 2.55 -17.21 -12.54
CA PRO A 60 3.49 -17.08 -13.66
C PRO A 60 4.19 -15.70 -13.75
N ASP A 61 3.54 -14.57 -13.45
CA ASP A 61 4.14 -13.25 -13.69
C ASP A 61 4.12 -12.38 -12.43
N PHE A 62 5.32 -12.17 -11.87
CA PHE A 62 5.55 -11.34 -10.71
C PHE A 62 6.36 -10.10 -11.08
N PHE A 63 5.92 -8.96 -10.57
CA PHE A 63 6.63 -7.70 -10.65
C PHE A 63 6.61 -6.98 -9.29
N GLU A 64 7.75 -6.42 -8.89
CA GLU A 64 7.93 -5.71 -7.61
C GLU A 64 8.62 -4.37 -7.84
N ILE A 65 8.04 -3.31 -7.24
CA ILE A 65 8.64 -2.00 -7.11
C ILE A 65 8.90 -1.74 -5.63
N THR A 66 10.16 -1.56 -5.26
CA THR A 66 10.56 -1.33 -3.86
C THR A 66 11.34 -0.04 -3.72
N LYS A 67 11.06 0.72 -2.67
CA LYS A 67 11.83 1.93 -2.35
C LYS A 67 13.26 1.56 -1.98
N LEU A 68 14.24 2.27 -2.55
CA LEU A 68 15.63 2.08 -2.19
C LEU A 68 15.93 2.68 -0.79
N PRO A 69 16.71 1.99 0.06
CA PRO A 69 16.95 2.39 1.45
C PRO A 69 17.83 3.64 1.61
N PHE A 70 18.50 4.10 0.54
CA PHE A 70 19.46 5.20 0.61
C PHE A 70 18.91 6.53 0.10
N ALA A 71 19.18 7.57 0.89
CA ALA A 71 18.99 8.96 0.52
C ALA A 71 20.02 9.33 -0.56
N SER A 72 19.66 9.23 -1.83
CA SER A 72 20.37 10.01 -2.83
C SER A 72 19.94 11.47 -2.68
N ILE A 73 20.61 12.18 -1.78
CA ILE A 73 20.53 13.65 -1.60
C ILE A 73 20.80 14.39 -2.94
N ILE A 74 21.29 13.69 -3.97
CA ILE A 74 21.82 14.23 -5.21
C ILE A 74 20.86 14.06 -6.41
N PHE A 75 19.88 13.14 -6.38
CA PHE A 75 19.05 12.84 -7.55
C PHE A 75 17.58 13.27 -7.36
N ARG A 76 17.07 14.06 -8.32
CA ARG A 76 15.68 14.56 -8.36
C ARG A 76 14.64 13.51 -8.75
N SER A 77 15.02 12.24 -8.87
CA SER A 77 14.14 11.15 -9.28
C SER A 77 13.85 10.19 -8.10
N PRO A 78 12.61 9.71 -7.95
CA PRO A 78 12.28 8.69 -6.95
C PRO A 78 13.13 7.45 -7.21
N GLN A 79 13.95 7.07 -6.23
CA GLN A 79 14.81 5.90 -6.31
C GLN A 79 14.03 4.64 -5.90
N TYR A 80 13.75 3.80 -6.87
CA TYR A 80 13.10 2.50 -6.67
C TYR A 80 13.87 1.40 -7.41
N SER A 81 13.86 0.20 -6.85
CA SER A 81 14.32 -1.01 -7.53
C SER A 81 13.15 -1.72 -8.18
N LEU A 82 13.39 -2.26 -9.38
CA LEU A 82 12.46 -3.11 -10.10
C LEU A 82 12.94 -4.55 -10.09
N ARG A 83 12.05 -5.48 -9.77
CA ARG A 83 12.29 -6.92 -9.89
C ARG A 83 11.17 -7.58 -10.67
N GLY A 84 11.50 -8.51 -11.56
CA GLY A 84 10.53 -9.23 -12.39
C GLY A 84 10.49 -8.75 -13.84
N LYS A 85 9.56 -9.32 -14.62
CA LYS A 85 9.41 -9.01 -16.04
C LYS A 85 8.65 -7.70 -16.22
N LYS A 86 9.16 -6.81 -17.08
CA LYS A 86 8.42 -5.61 -17.49
C LYS A 86 7.19 -6.01 -18.31
N THR A 87 6.03 -5.47 -17.93
CA THR A 87 4.73 -5.61 -18.59
C THR A 87 4.08 -4.23 -18.76
N ALA A 88 3.04 -4.12 -19.58
CA ALA A 88 2.29 -2.86 -19.72
C ALA A 88 1.78 -2.33 -18.37
N LEU A 89 1.30 -3.23 -17.48
CA LEU A 89 0.87 -2.86 -16.14
C LEU A 89 2.04 -2.30 -15.30
N SER A 90 3.24 -2.88 -15.43
CA SER A 90 4.43 -2.38 -14.74
C SER A 90 4.81 -0.96 -15.18
N GLU A 91 4.64 -0.63 -16.45
CA GLU A 91 4.94 0.70 -17.00
C GLU A 91 3.88 1.73 -16.60
N ASN A 92 2.60 1.32 -16.59
CA ASN A 92 1.51 2.13 -16.06
C ASN A 92 1.73 2.43 -14.58
N LEU A 93 2.14 1.44 -13.78
CA LEU A 93 2.50 1.65 -12.37
C LEU A 93 3.65 2.67 -12.24
N LEU A 94 4.72 2.55 -13.01
CA LEU A 94 5.88 3.44 -12.91
C LEU A 94 5.61 4.89 -13.31
N SER A 95 4.71 5.09 -14.26
CA SER A 95 4.29 6.43 -14.71
C SER A 95 3.23 7.05 -13.80
N ASN A 96 2.55 6.26 -12.97
CA ASN A 96 1.47 6.73 -12.10
C ASN A 96 1.98 7.55 -10.91
N GLN A 97 1.39 8.73 -10.71
CA GLN A 97 1.73 9.63 -9.59
C GLN A 97 1.47 9.01 -8.21
N TYR A 98 0.45 8.16 -8.08
CA TYR A 98 0.11 7.51 -6.81
C TYR A 98 1.09 6.41 -6.45
N THR A 99 1.71 5.75 -7.43
CA THR A 99 2.86 4.86 -7.19
C THR A 99 4.00 5.62 -6.53
N ARG A 100 4.34 6.81 -7.04
CA ARG A 100 5.40 7.65 -6.44
C ARG A 100 5.05 8.09 -5.03
N ALA A 101 3.80 8.49 -4.80
CA ALA A 101 3.30 8.87 -3.47
C ALA A 101 3.37 7.70 -2.47
N LEU A 102 2.99 6.50 -2.90
CA LEU A 102 3.08 5.27 -2.10
C LEU A 102 4.53 4.86 -1.82
N LEU A 103 5.45 5.09 -2.78
CA LEU A 103 6.88 4.82 -2.63
C LEU A 103 7.62 5.88 -1.79
N TYR A 104 6.94 6.95 -1.37
CA TYR A 104 7.51 7.93 -0.45
C TYR A 104 7.64 7.36 0.97
N PHE A 105 6.76 6.44 1.37
CA PHE A 105 6.75 5.89 2.72
C PHE A 105 7.96 4.97 2.99
N PRO A 106 8.45 4.88 4.23
CA PRO A 106 9.52 3.96 4.59
C PRO A 106 9.15 2.50 4.30
N ASN A 107 10.15 1.71 3.87
CA ASN A 107 10.00 0.28 3.57
C ASN A 107 8.80 -0.05 2.66
N SER A 108 8.45 0.89 1.78
CA SER A 108 7.31 0.76 0.89
C SER A 108 7.62 -0.16 -0.29
N LYS A 109 6.66 -0.99 -0.65
CA LYS A 109 6.76 -1.96 -1.73
C LYS A 109 5.40 -2.15 -2.39
N ILE A 110 5.39 -2.16 -3.73
CA ILE A 110 4.24 -2.51 -4.55
C ILE A 110 4.57 -3.85 -5.23
N VAL A 111 3.69 -4.83 -5.07
CA VAL A 111 3.80 -6.14 -5.70
C VAL A 111 2.64 -6.31 -6.66
N CYS A 112 2.92 -6.79 -7.86
CA CYS A 112 1.93 -7.15 -8.85
C CYS A 112 2.06 -8.64 -9.19
N CYS A 113 0.93 -9.35 -9.21
CA CYS A 113 0.82 -10.74 -9.64
C CYS A 113 -0.54 -10.91 -10.35
N ASN A 114 -0.56 -11.39 -11.60
CA ASN A 114 -1.80 -11.65 -12.36
C ASN A 114 -2.84 -10.51 -12.31
N ASN A 115 -2.43 -9.26 -12.60
CA ASN A 115 -3.26 -8.04 -12.51
C ASN A 115 -3.83 -7.71 -11.12
N GLN A 116 -3.37 -8.41 -10.08
CA GLN A 116 -3.62 -8.08 -8.70
C GLN A 116 -2.44 -7.29 -8.14
N ILE A 117 -2.74 -6.22 -7.42
CA ILE A 117 -1.73 -5.33 -6.85
C ILE A 117 -1.82 -5.41 -5.34
N SER A 118 -0.69 -5.56 -4.68
CA SER A 118 -0.55 -5.47 -3.23
C SER A 118 0.42 -4.35 -2.88
N TYR A 119 0.26 -3.77 -1.71
CA TYR A 119 1.13 -2.73 -1.18
C TYR A 119 1.53 -3.05 0.25
N SER A 120 2.75 -2.71 0.62
CA SER A 120 3.17 -2.70 2.01
C SER A 120 4.03 -1.49 2.31
N ALA A 121 3.99 -0.98 3.54
CA ALA A 121 4.88 0.07 4.02
C ALA A 121 5.00 0.06 5.55
N GLU A 122 5.83 0.95 6.07
CA GLU A 122 6.09 1.08 7.49
C GLU A 122 6.04 2.55 7.92
N ILE A 123 5.30 2.84 9.00
CA ILE A 123 5.20 4.20 9.55
C ILE A 123 5.44 4.20 11.06
N LYS A 124 5.84 5.35 11.61
CA LYS A 124 5.95 5.52 13.06
C LYS A 124 4.55 5.64 13.66
N LYS A 125 4.32 5.10 14.87
CA LYS A 125 3.04 5.19 15.58
C LYS A 125 2.51 6.61 15.74
N LYS A 126 3.40 7.59 15.96
CA LYS A 126 3.04 9.02 16.05
C LYS A 126 2.53 9.65 14.74
N ASN A 127 2.68 8.96 13.62
CA ASN A 127 2.21 9.38 12.30
C ASN A 127 1.03 8.49 11.84
N SER A 128 0.26 7.93 12.77
CA SER A 128 -0.87 7.04 12.48
C SER A 128 -1.94 7.66 11.59
N ASP A 129 -2.05 8.98 11.58
CA ASP A 129 -2.86 9.79 10.65
C ASP A 129 -2.54 9.50 9.17
N GLN A 130 -1.30 9.09 8.87
CA GLN A 130 -0.88 8.78 7.51
C GLN A 130 -1.47 7.46 6.97
N LEU A 131 -2.07 6.61 7.82
CA LEU A 131 -2.69 5.35 7.38
C LEU A 131 -3.85 5.61 6.40
N GLU A 132 -4.66 6.63 6.67
CA GLU A 132 -5.75 7.04 5.76
C GLU A 132 -5.22 7.48 4.40
N ILE A 133 -4.13 8.26 4.42
CA ILE A 133 -3.48 8.77 3.21
C ILE A 133 -2.97 7.61 2.36
N ILE A 134 -2.36 6.61 2.99
CA ILE A 134 -1.87 5.41 2.31
C ILE A 134 -3.02 4.67 1.61
N ILE A 135 -4.13 4.43 2.32
CA ILE A 135 -5.30 3.73 1.75
C ILE A 135 -5.91 4.54 0.60
N LYS A 136 -5.99 5.87 0.75
CA LYS A 136 -6.48 6.77 -0.30
C LYS A 136 -5.60 6.76 -1.54
N TYR A 137 -4.27 6.82 -1.39
CA TYR A 137 -3.34 6.73 -2.51
C TYR A 137 -3.41 5.36 -3.19
N PHE A 138 -3.52 4.27 -2.42
CA PHE A 138 -3.68 2.94 -2.98
C PHE A 138 -5.00 2.80 -3.76
N SER A 139 -6.10 3.30 -3.22
CA SER A 139 -7.39 3.28 -3.91
C SER A 139 -7.37 4.11 -5.19
N SER A 140 -6.67 5.25 -5.16
CA SER A 140 -6.52 6.14 -6.33
C SER A 140 -5.59 5.54 -7.39
N LEU A 141 -4.55 4.82 -6.96
CA LEU A 141 -3.67 4.06 -7.84
C LEU A 141 -4.50 3.04 -8.64
N LEU A 142 -5.27 2.20 -7.95
CA LEU A 142 -6.13 1.22 -8.61
C LEU A 142 -7.12 1.88 -9.59
N ALA A 143 -7.67 3.04 -9.22
CA ALA A 143 -8.61 3.76 -10.07
C ALA A 143 -8.03 4.43 -11.31
N THR A 144 -6.71 4.46 -11.42
CA THR A 144 -5.99 5.10 -12.53
C THR A 144 -5.13 4.13 -13.33
N LEU A 145 -5.34 2.82 -13.13
CA LEU A 145 -4.72 1.73 -13.88
C LEU A 145 -5.75 1.06 -14.79
#